data_AF-A0A522UNR1-F1
#
_entry.id   AF-A0A522UNR1-F1
#
_cell.length_a   1.000
_cell.length_b   1.000
_cell.length_c   1.000
_cell.angle_alpha   90.00
_cell.angle_beta   90.00
_cell.angle_gamma   90.00
#
_symmetry.space_group_name_H-M   'P 1'
#
loop_
_entity.id
_entity.type
_entity.pdbx_description
1 polymer ?
#
loop_
_entity_poly.entity_id
_entity_poly.type
_entity_poly.pdbx_seq_one_letter_code
_entity_poly.pdbx_strand_id
1 'polypeptide(L)' 'MEIRVDGNDIEKALKVLKKKLQRDGLMGDLKKRRYYEKPSVKMKTKQRLAAKRRGKSARWKQEGRQA' A
#
# COMPACT_ATOMS: atom_id res chain seq x y z
N MET A 1 -0.67 2.72 -17.41
CA MET A 1 -1.33 3.56 -16.39
C MET A 1 -1.45 4.94 -17.01
N GLU A 2 -2.66 5.35 -17.40
CA GLU A 2 -2.86 6.57 -18.19
C GLU A 2 -3.73 7.58 -17.43
N ILE A 3 -3.47 8.87 -17.70
CA ILE A 3 -4.14 10.01 -17.09
C ILE A 3 -4.37 11.04 -18.18
N ARG A 4 -5.65 11.36 -18.40
CA ARG A 4 -6.06 12.41 -19.32
C ARG A 4 -5.94 13.75 -18.61
N VAL A 5 -5.43 14.74 -19.32
CA VAL A 5 -5.32 16.12 -18.83
C VAL A 5 -6.45 16.89 -19.46
N ASP A 6 -7.41 17.31 -18.63
CA ASP A 6 -8.53 18.13 -19.08
C ASP A 6 -8.20 19.60 -18.82
N GLY A 7 -8.47 20.48 -19.79
CA GLY A 7 -8.40 21.94 -19.61
C GLY A 7 -7.00 22.53 -19.36
N ASN A 8 -5.93 21.86 -19.80
CA ASN A 8 -4.53 22.28 -19.57
C ASN A 8 -4.10 22.32 -18.08
N ASP A 9 -4.87 21.73 -17.17
CA ASP A 9 -4.56 21.66 -15.74
C ASP A 9 -3.56 20.54 -15.41
N ILE A 10 -2.29 20.78 -15.73
CA ILE A 10 -1.20 19.81 -15.55
C ILE A 10 -0.98 19.46 -14.07
N GLU A 11 -1.04 20.44 -13.17
CA GLU A 11 -0.80 20.22 -11.75
C GLU A 11 -1.80 19.25 -11.12
N LYS A 12 -3.07 19.38 -11.52
CA LYS A 12 -4.14 18.48 -11.09
C LYS A 12 -3.89 17.05 -11.60
N ALA A 13 -3.52 16.90 -12.87
CA ALA A 13 -3.18 15.61 -13.45
C ALA A 13 -2.00 14.94 -12.72
N LEU A 14 -0.95 15.68 -12.37
CA LEU A 14 0.19 15.18 -11.59
C LEU A 14 -0.22 14.74 -10.18
N LYS A 15 -1.13 15.48 -9.53
CA LYS A 15 -1.67 15.10 -8.21
C LYS A 15 -2.48 13.81 -8.29
N VAL A 16 -3.29 13.63 -9.33
CA VAL A 16 -4.04 12.40 -9.60
C VAL A 16 -3.08 11.24 -9.88
N LEU A 17 -2.03 11.46 -10.66
CA LEU A 17 -0.99 10.46 -10.94
C LEU A 17 -0.33 9.96 -9.67
N LYS A 18 0.12 10.89 -8.84
CA LYS A 18 0.76 10.56 -7.56
C LYS A 18 -0.17 9.74 -6.67
N LYS A 19 -1.45 10.12 -6.57
CA LYS A 19 -2.45 9.36 -5.79
C LYS A 19 -2.69 7.97 -6.37
N LYS A 20 -2.75 7.82 -7.71
CA LYS A 20 -2.94 6.54 -8.38
C LYS A 20 -1.72 5.62 -8.19
N LEU A 21 -0.50 6.14 -8.34
CA LEU A 21 0.74 5.42 -8.04
C LEU A 21 0.83 4.94 -6.59
N GLN A 22 0.37 5.76 -5.65
CA GLN A 22 0.32 5.38 -4.24
C GLN A 22 -0.73 4.30 -3.96
N ARG A 23 -1.91 4.40 -4.58
CA ARG A 23 -2.99 3.41 -4.44
C ARG A 23 -2.61 2.06 -5.01
N ASP A 24 -1.97 2.06 -6.18
CA ASP A 24 -1.52 0.84 -6.86
C ASP A 24 -0.35 0.17 -6.10
N GLY A 25 0.25 0.87 -5.13
CA GLY A 25 1.30 0.32 -4.27
C GLY A 25 2.62 0.03 -5.00
N LEU A 26 2.75 0.50 -6.25
CA LEU A 26 3.86 0.21 -7.15
C LEU A 26 5.21 0.51 -6.53
N MET A 27 5.37 1.68 -5.92
CA MET A 27 6.60 2.07 -5.22
C MET A 27 6.99 1.11 -4.09
N GLY A 28 6.00 0.54 -3.40
CA GLY A 28 6.24 -0.44 -2.35
C GLY A 28 6.73 -1.78 -2.91
N ASP A 29 6.18 -2.20 -4.04
CA ASP A 29 6.56 -3.46 -4.68
C ASP A 29 7.92 -3.36 -5.38
N LEU A 30 8.23 -2.22 -6.00
CA LEU A 30 9.56 -1.94 -6.53
C LEU A 30 10.63 -2.03 -5.44
N LYS A 31 10.36 -1.48 -4.24
CA LYS A 31 11.27 -1.60 -3.10
C LYS A 31 11.47 -3.04 -2.64
N LYS A 32 10.39 -3.84 -2.56
CA LYS A 32 10.47 -5.26 -2.16
C LYS A 32 11.20 -6.12 -3.18
N ARG A 33 11.08 -5.80 -4.47
CA ARG A 33 11.66 -6.57 -5.57
C ARG A 33 13.07 -6.10 -5.98
N ARG A 34 13.63 -5.11 -5.30
CA ARG A 34 14.96 -4.55 -5.62
C ARG A 34 16.09 -5.59 -5.49
N TYR A 35 15.90 -6.58 -4.62
CA TYR A 35 16.87 -7.65 -4.39
C TYR A 35 16.14 -8.99 -4.27
N TYR A 36 16.87 -10.09 -4.49
CA TYR A 36 16.37 -11.41 -4.19
C TYR A 36 16.20 -11.59 -2.67
N GLU A 37 15.01 -12.04 -2.26
CA GLU A 37 14.72 -12.46 -0.90
C GLU A 37 14.46 -13.97 -0.92
N LYS A 38 15.20 -14.72 -0.09
CA LYS A 38 15.02 -16.17 0.03
C LYS A 38 13.55 -16.48 0.37
N PRO A 39 12.92 -17.52 -0.22
CA PRO A 39 11.51 -17.83 -0.01
C PRO A 39 11.13 -17.99 1.46
N SER A 40 12.01 -18.52 2.31
CA SER A 40 11.78 -18.64 3.76
C SER A 40 11.66 -17.28 4.46
N VAL A 41 12.49 -16.31 4.09
CA VAL A 41 12.47 -14.96 4.66
C VAL A 41 11.20 -14.22 4.21
N LYS A 42 10.84 -14.36 2.93
CA LYS A 42 9.58 -13.83 2.38
C LYS A 42 8.36 -14.38 3.10
N MET A 43 8.32 -15.69 3.35
CA MET A 43 7.26 -16.36 4.13
C MET A 43 7.17 -15.80 5.55
N LYS A 44 8.30 -15.72 6.28
CA LYS A 44 8.36 -15.18 7.65
C LYS A 44 7.87 -13.74 7.72
N THR A 45 8.30 -12.90 6.78
CA THR A 45 7.86 -11.50 6.69
C THR A 45 6.36 -11.40 6.42
N LYS A 46 5.82 -12.21 5.50
CA LYS A 46 4.38 -12.27 5.18
C LYS A 46 3.54 -12.65 6.41
N GLN A 47 3.94 -13.70 7.15
CA GLN A 47 3.24 -14.15 8.35
C GLN A 47 3.24 -13.07 9.44
N ARG A 48 4.39 -12.45 9.70
CA ARG A 48 4.52 -11.35 10.68
C ARG A 48 3.62 -10.17 10.34
N LEU A 49 3.57 -9.76 9.07
CA LEU A 49 2.70 -8.67 8.62
C LEU A 49 1.21 -9.02 8.76
N ALA A 50 0.83 -10.27 8.47
CA ALA A 50 -0.54 -10.75 8.65
C ALA A 50 -0.95 -10.72 10.12
N ALA A 51 -0.10 -11.20 11.03
CA ALA A 51 -0.35 -11.16 12.47
C ALA A 51 -0.55 -9.72 12.98
N LYS A 52 0.31 -8.78 12.55
CA LYS A 52 0.16 -7.36 12.88
C LYS A 52 -1.17 -6.78 12.37
N ARG A 53 -1.59 -7.10 11.14
CA ARG A 53 -2.87 -6.65 10.58
C ARG A 53 -4.07 -7.20 11.37
N ARG A 54 -4.05 -8.48 11.74
CA ARG A 54 -5.09 -9.09 12.58
C ARG A 54 -5.17 -8.41 13.94
N GLY A 55 -4.03 -8.20 14.60
CA GLY A 55 -3.97 -7.51 15.89
C GLY A 55 -4.54 -6.09 15.81
N LYS A 56 -4.22 -5.33 14.76
CA LYS A 56 -4.78 -3.98 14.55
C LYS A 56 -6.29 -4.01 14.35
N SER A 57 -6.79 -4.93 13.53
CA SER A 57 -8.24 -5.09 13.30
C SER A 57 -8.98 -5.50 14.57
N ALA A 58 -8.41 -6.37 15.39
CA ALA A 58 -9.00 -6.78 16.66
C ALA A 58 -9.11 -5.60 17.64
N ARG A 59 -8.07 -4.76 17.75
CA ARG A 59 -8.09 -3.53 18.57
C ARG A 59 -9.18 -2.58 18.14
N TRP A 60 -9.27 -2.27 16.85
CA TRP A 60 -10.34 -1.40 16.31
C TRP A 60 -11.75 -1.95 16.59
N LYS A 61 -11.94 -3.27 16.53
CA LYS A 61 -13.21 -3.93 16.89
C LYS A 61 -13.51 -3.88 18.39
N GLN A 62 -12.51 -3.77 19.26
CA GLN A 62 -12.72 -3.58 20.70
C GLN A 62 -13.05 -2.12 21.00
N GLU A 63 -12.27 -1.19 20.46
CA GLU A 63 -12.48 0.26 20.59
C GLU A 63 -13.86 0.68 20.07
N GLY A 64 -14.26 0.21 18.88
CA GLY A 64 -15.59 0.47 18.33
C GLY A 64 -16.75 -0.32 18.96
N ARG A 65 -16.47 -1.22 19.92
CA ARG A 65 -17.51 -1.85 20.78
C ARG A 65 -17.68 -1.13 22.11
N GLN A 66 -16.73 -0.26 22.47
CA GLN A 66 -16.72 0.52 23.72
C GLN A 66 -17.22 1.96 23.50
N ALA A 67 -17.49 2.36 22.26
CA ALA A 67 -18.14 3.61 21.88
C ALA A 67 -19.59 3.31 21.48
#